data_AF-A0A951H6Q5-F1
#
_entry.id   AF-A0A951H6Q5-F1
#
_cell.length_a   1.000
_cell.length_b   1.000
_cell.length_c   1.000
_cell.angle_alpha   90.00
_cell.angle_beta   90.00
_cell.angle_gamma   90.00
#
_symmetry.space_group_name_H-M   'P 1'
#
loop_
_entity.id
_entity.type
_entity.pdbx_description
1 polymer ?
#
loop_
_entity_poly.entity_id
_entity_poly.type
_entity_poly.pdbx_seq_one_letter_code
_entity_poly.pdbx_strand_id
1 'polypeptide(L)'
;MAVKTLTFKNCWVHIDDELHYLQTVFRDGATVTCVPDWVKDAETAARLGYGQGRAAVLALWREHDPLHTFLAEAQGLPYSPTLWAVAHQDDPENIPPWAQLAEEEFVMNFQKFMRCGTMCAEVEWLKACGHDLNWLQHQAQCILKD
;
A
#
# COMPACT_ATOMS: atom_id res chain seq x y z
N MET A 1 0.39 -19.76 -9.85
CA MET A 1 1.10 -18.76 -10.69
C MET A 1 1.97 -18.02 -9.71
N ALA A 2 3.27 -18.27 -9.74
CA ALA A 2 4.12 -18.12 -8.56
C ALA A 2 4.61 -16.68 -8.32
N VAL A 3 4.70 -15.83 -9.35
CA VAL A 3 5.19 -14.45 -9.19
C VAL A 3 4.43 -13.52 -10.14
N LYS A 4 4.00 -12.37 -9.63
CA LYS A 4 3.36 -11.25 -10.35
C LYS A 4 4.22 -10.00 -10.21
N THR A 5 4.20 -9.11 -11.20
CA THR A 5 4.84 -7.80 -11.11
C THR A 5 3.85 -6.69 -11.46
N LEU A 6 3.68 -5.75 -10.53
CA LEU A 6 2.97 -4.49 -10.74
C LEU A 6 3.98 -3.43 -11.17
N THR A 7 3.66 -2.70 -12.24
CA THR A 7 4.52 -1.62 -12.75
C THR A 7 3.89 -0.28 -12.46
N PHE A 8 4.67 0.57 -11.81
CA PHE A 8 4.34 1.96 -11.52
C PHE A 8 5.32 2.87 -12.28
N LYS A 9 5.06 4.18 -12.34
CA LYS A 9 5.90 5.15 -13.03
C LYS A 9 7.35 5.10 -12.55
N ASN A 10 7.58 5.00 -11.24
CA ASN A 10 8.92 5.11 -10.66
C ASN A 10 9.41 3.88 -9.88
N CYS A 11 8.63 2.81 -9.80
CA CYS A 11 9.03 1.57 -9.15
C CYS A 11 8.22 0.38 -9.67
N TRP A 12 8.59 -0.82 -9.22
CA TRP A 12 7.90 -2.07 -9.51
C TRP A 12 7.65 -2.82 -8.21
N VAL A 13 6.51 -3.52 -8.13
CA VAL A 13 6.20 -4.37 -6.98
C VAL A 13 6.10 -5.82 -7.45
N HIS A 14 7.03 -6.65 -7.00
CA HIS A 14 7.02 -8.09 -7.23
C HIS A 14 6.25 -8.78 -6.10
N ILE A 15 5.32 -9.66 -6.43
CA ILE A 15 4.50 -10.41 -5.48
C ILE A 15 4.69 -11.89 -5.78
N ASP A 16 5.32 -12.62 -4.86
CA ASP A 16 5.43 -14.07 -4.87
C ASP A 16 4.42 -14.68 -3.90
N ASP A 17 3.37 -15.26 -4.47
CA ASP A 17 2.25 -15.83 -3.71
C ASP A 17 2.59 -17.15 -3.04
N GLU A 18 3.57 -17.89 -3.58
CA GLU A 18 3.99 -19.19 -3.05
C GLU A 18 4.93 -19.03 -1.87
N LEU A 19 5.84 -18.06 -1.94
CA LEU A 19 6.77 -17.71 -0.86
C LEU A 19 6.19 -16.69 0.12
N HIS A 20 5.00 -16.13 -0.15
CA HIS A 20 4.37 -15.07 0.64
C HIS A 20 5.32 -13.87 0.82
N TYR A 21 5.87 -13.40 -0.30
CA TYR A 21 6.95 -12.44 -0.37
C TYR A 21 6.65 -11.30 -1.35
N LEU A 22 6.92 -10.06 -0.95
CA LEU A 22 6.65 -8.88 -1.75
C LEU A 22 7.88 -8.00 -1.71
N GLN A 23 8.26 -7.51 -2.87
CA GLN A 23 9.38 -6.61 -3.01
C GLN A 23 8.99 -5.40 -3.84
N THR A 24 9.14 -4.21 -3.26
CA THR A 24 9.11 -2.96 -4.00
C THR A 24 10.54 -2.61 -4.42
N VAL A 25 10.75 -2.40 -5.71
CA VAL A 25 12.06 -2.05 -6.31
C VAL A 25 11.97 -0.64 -6.89
N PHE A 26 12.80 0.26 -6.38
CA PHE A 26 12.90 1.65 -6.83
C PHE A 26 13.85 1.79 -8.03
N ARG A 27 13.73 2.90 -8.77
CA ARG A 27 14.54 3.19 -9.96
C ARG A 27 16.05 3.27 -9.70
N ASP A 28 16.46 3.65 -8.51
CA ASP A 28 17.86 3.68 -8.08
C ASP A 28 18.39 2.31 -7.64
N GLY A 29 17.54 1.28 -7.66
CA GLY A 29 17.86 -0.07 -7.24
C GLY A 29 17.66 -0.32 -5.75
N ALA A 30 17.25 0.68 -4.95
CA ALA A 30 16.84 0.46 -3.58
C ALA A 30 15.60 -0.46 -3.54
N THR A 31 15.48 -1.27 -2.48
CA THR A 31 14.38 -2.23 -2.37
C THR A 31 13.79 -2.26 -0.97
N VAL A 32 12.47 -2.41 -0.89
CA VAL A 32 11.77 -2.81 0.35
C VAL A 32 11.26 -4.21 0.18
N THR A 33 11.50 -5.05 1.17
CA THR A 33 10.93 -6.39 1.27
C THR A 33 9.89 -6.41 2.37
N CYS A 34 8.71 -6.93 2.06
CA CYS A 34 7.63 -7.11 3.00
C CYS A 34 7.27 -8.60 3.08
N VAL A 35 7.15 -9.10 4.31
CA VAL A 35 6.66 -10.44 4.63
C VAL A 35 5.56 -10.31 5.69
N PRO A 36 4.50 -11.12 5.62
CA PRO A 36 3.39 -11.01 6.57
C PRO A 36 3.83 -11.37 7.99
N ASP A 37 3.51 -10.52 8.95
CA ASP A 37 3.54 -10.83 10.37
C ASP A 37 2.20 -11.49 10.75
N TRP A 38 2.21 -12.82 10.85
CA TRP A 38 1.00 -13.61 11.08
C TRP A 38 0.24 -13.27 12.37
N VAL A 39 0.86 -12.61 13.34
CA VAL A 39 0.22 -12.22 14.60
C VAL A 39 -0.27 -10.78 14.49
N LYS A 40 0.63 -9.84 14.18
CA LYS A 40 0.30 -8.40 14.14
C LYS A 40 -0.68 -8.07 12.99
N ASP A 41 -0.51 -8.71 11.84
CA ASP A 41 -1.32 -8.44 10.67
C ASP A 41 -2.70 -9.09 10.76
N ALA A 42 -2.89 -10.11 11.62
CA ALA A 42 -4.19 -10.72 11.81
C ALA A 42 -5.18 -9.75 12.47
N GLU A 43 -4.73 -8.97 13.46
CA GLU A 43 -5.53 -7.94 14.11
C GLU A 43 -5.85 -6.79 13.12
N THR A 44 -4.85 -6.37 12.35
CA THR A 44 -5.02 -5.33 11.32
C THR A 44 -5.98 -5.77 10.23
N ALA A 45 -5.84 -6.99 9.71
CA ALA A 45 -6.71 -7.54 8.67
C ALA A 45 -8.18 -7.58 9.14
N ALA A 46 -8.43 -8.01 10.37
CA ALA A 46 -9.77 -8.01 10.95
C ALA A 46 -10.34 -6.58 11.07
N ARG A 47 -9.53 -5.62 11.56
CA ARG A 47 -9.92 -4.22 11.73
C ARG A 47 -10.24 -3.52 10.41
N LEU A 48 -9.55 -3.88 9.32
CA LEU A 48 -9.75 -3.30 8.00
C LEU A 48 -10.81 -4.04 7.16
N GLY A 49 -11.40 -5.12 7.70
CA GLY A 49 -12.51 -5.83 7.06
C GLY A 49 -12.13 -6.99 6.14
N TYR A 50 -10.89 -7.48 6.19
CA TYR A 50 -10.45 -8.66 5.44
C TYR A 50 -10.91 -9.99 6.07
N GLY A 51 -11.41 -9.95 7.31
CA GLY A 51 -11.78 -11.14 8.08
C GLY A 51 -10.66 -11.63 8.99
N GLN A 52 -10.62 -12.93 9.27
CA GLN A 52 -9.67 -13.53 10.21
C GLN A 52 -8.85 -14.65 9.55
N GLY A 53 -7.69 -14.94 10.15
CA GLY A 53 -6.82 -16.05 9.76
C GLY A 53 -5.85 -15.71 8.63
N ARG A 54 -5.07 -16.72 8.21
CA ARG A 54 -3.96 -16.54 7.25
C ARG A 54 -4.38 -15.97 5.90
N ALA A 55 -5.55 -16.37 5.39
CA ALA A 55 -6.06 -15.85 4.14
C ALA A 55 -6.36 -14.34 4.20
N ALA A 56 -6.86 -13.86 5.34
CA ALA A 56 -7.12 -12.43 5.56
C ALA A 56 -5.80 -11.64 5.65
N VAL A 57 -4.79 -12.18 6.32
CA VAL A 57 -3.44 -11.58 6.39
C VAL A 57 -2.80 -11.48 5.00
N LEU A 58 -2.85 -12.56 4.21
CA LEU A 58 -2.33 -12.55 2.85
C LEU A 58 -3.08 -11.55 1.95
N ALA A 59 -4.41 -11.45 2.10
CA ALA A 59 -5.20 -10.49 1.34
C ALA A 59 -4.88 -9.03 1.74
N LEU A 60 -4.68 -8.76 3.03
CA LEU A 60 -4.22 -7.44 3.51
C LEU A 60 -2.89 -7.08 2.87
N TRP A 61 -1.92 -7.98 3.03
CA TRP A 61 -0.54 -7.77 2.60
C TRP A 61 -0.41 -7.59 1.08
N ARG A 62 -1.16 -8.37 0.29
CA ARG A 62 -1.19 -8.25 -1.19
C ARG A 62 -1.66 -6.88 -1.67
N GLU A 63 -2.44 -6.18 -0.85
CA GLU A 63 -2.97 -4.88 -1.21
C GLU A 63 -2.17 -3.73 -0.61
N HIS A 64 -1.56 -3.94 0.56
CA HIS A 64 -0.96 -2.87 1.35
C HIS A 64 0.22 -2.17 0.64
N ASP A 65 1.32 -2.87 0.37
CA ASP A 65 2.51 -2.28 -0.28
C ASP A 65 2.22 -1.70 -1.68
N PRO A 66 1.42 -2.35 -2.56
CA PRO A 66 1.06 -1.74 -3.83
C PRO A 66 0.24 -0.45 -3.67
N LEU A 67 -0.59 -0.35 -2.62
CA LEU A 67 -1.41 0.83 -2.38
C LEU A 67 -0.61 2.04 -1.91
N HIS A 68 0.48 1.85 -1.15
CA HIS A 68 1.46 2.91 -0.88
C HIS A 68 1.92 3.57 -2.18
N THR A 69 2.37 2.76 -3.13
CA THR A 69 2.85 3.26 -4.43
C THR A 69 1.73 3.90 -5.24
N PHE A 70 0.58 3.22 -5.36
CA PHE A 70 -0.56 3.72 -6.12
C PHE A 70 -1.05 5.10 -5.62
N LEU A 71 -1.20 5.26 -4.30
CA LEU A 71 -1.68 6.50 -3.70
C LEU A 71 -0.65 7.61 -3.83
N ALA A 72 0.64 7.31 -3.68
CA ALA A 72 1.70 8.28 -3.92
C ALA A 72 1.64 8.82 -5.36
N GLU A 73 1.48 7.96 -6.37
CA GLU A 73 1.35 8.39 -7.76
C GLU A 73 0.07 9.17 -8.03
N ALA A 74 -1.05 8.77 -7.43
CA ALA A 74 -2.31 9.50 -7.53
C ALA A 74 -2.18 10.92 -6.96
N GLN A 75 -1.37 11.11 -5.92
CA GLN A 75 -1.04 12.41 -5.32
C GLN A 75 0.06 13.18 -6.08
N GLY A 76 0.63 12.61 -7.15
CA GLY A 76 1.71 13.22 -7.92
C GLY A 76 3.09 13.14 -7.25
N LEU A 77 3.23 12.35 -6.19
CA LEU A 77 4.51 12.09 -5.54
C LEU A 77 5.33 11.11 -6.40
N PRO A 78 6.67 11.24 -6.40
CA PRO A 78 7.52 10.33 -7.15
C PRO A 78 7.56 8.93 -6.52
N TYR A 79 7.43 8.84 -5.20
CA TYR A 79 7.55 7.60 -4.42
C TYR A 79 6.65 7.69 -3.18
N SER A 80 6.29 6.54 -2.63
CA SER A 80 5.72 6.42 -1.28
C SER A 80 6.73 6.89 -0.24
N PRO A 81 6.42 7.87 0.63
CA PRO A 81 7.32 8.29 1.68
C PRO A 81 7.78 7.19 2.64
N THR A 82 6.88 6.29 3.02
CA THR A 82 7.10 5.16 3.93
C THR A 82 8.01 4.14 3.28
N LEU A 83 7.66 3.67 2.07
CA LEU A 83 8.49 2.70 1.38
C LEU A 83 9.85 3.28 0.99
N TRP A 84 9.91 4.55 0.58
CA TRP A 84 11.17 5.21 0.26
C TRP A 84 12.08 5.31 1.48
N ALA A 85 11.54 5.72 2.63
CA ALA A 85 12.30 5.79 3.89
C ALA A 85 12.85 4.41 4.27
N VAL A 86 12.01 3.37 4.25
CA VAL A 86 12.44 2.00 4.59
C VAL A 86 13.53 1.50 3.64
N ALA A 87 13.41 1.76 2.33
CA ALA A 87 14.42 1.36 1.34
C ALA A 87 15.79 2.02 1.57
N HIS A 88 15.77 3.24 2.11
CA HIS A 88 16.94 4.09 2.35
C HIS A 88 17.34 4.15 3.82
N GLN A 89 16.91 3.18 4.63
CA GLN A 89 17.29 3.03 6.04
C GLN A 89 16.89 4.22 6.92
N ASP A 90 15.69 4.75 6.67
CA ASP A 90 15.09 5.86 7.42
C ASP A 90 15.98 7.10 7.51
N ASP A 91 16.74 7.39 6.44
CA ASP A 91 17.58 8.59 6.38
C ASP A 91 16.71 9.84 6.67
N PRO A 92 16.88 10.46 7.86
CA PRO A 92 16.00 11.52 8.32
C PRO A 92 16.16 12.81 7.50
N GLU A 93 17.24 12.92 6.71
CA GLU A 93 17.42 14.04 5.78
C GLU A 93 16.48 13.94 4.56
N ASN A 94 15.98 12.74 4.24
CA ASN A 94 15.20 12.52 3.03
C ASN A 94 13.68 12.61 3.26
N ILE A 95 13.15 12.07 4.38
CA ILE A 95 11.71 12.05 4.66
C ILE A 95 11.42 12.20 6.16
N PRO A 96 10.64 13.20 6.59
CA PRO A 96 10.34 13.39 8.00
C PRO A 96 9.39 12.30 8.53
N PRO A 97 9.53 11.86 9.79
CA PRO A 97 8.71 10.76 10.35
C PRO A 97 7.20 10.97 10.28
N TRP A 98 6.73 12.22 10.38
CA TRP A 98 5.31 12.54 10.29
C TRP A 98 4.71 12.23 8.91
N ALA A 99 5.51 12.31 7.84
CA ALA A 99 5.05 12.02 6.49
C ALA A 99 4.85 10.51 6.28
N GLN A 100 5.73 9.70 6.88
CA GLN A 100 5.61 8.24 6.87
C GLN A 100 4.37 7.79 7.65
N LEU A 101 4.20 8.29 8.88
CA LEU A 101 3.04 7.96 9.71
C LEU A 101 1.72 8.38 9.07
N ALA A 102 1.68 9.57 8.46
CA ALA A 102 0.50 10.06 7.77
C ALA A 102 0.15 9.22 6.53
N GLU A 103 1.15 8.78 5.76
CA GLU A 103 0.91 7.90 4.62
C GLU A 103 0.41 6.52 5.06
N GLU A 104 1.02 5.92 6.07
CA GLU A 104 0.61 4.61 6.60
C GLU A 104 -0.86 4.62 7.06
N GLU A 105 -1.24 5.65 7.84
CA GLU A 105 -2.63 5.85 8.24
C GLU A 105 -3.55 6.04 7.03
N PHE A 106 -3.10 6.80 6.04
CA PHE A 106 -3.87 7.05 4.83
C PHE A 106 -4.09 5.78 3.99
N VAL A 107 -3.06 4.94 3.80
CA VAL A 107 -3.16 3.65 3.09
C VAL A 107 -4.14 2.72 3.81
N MET A 108 -4.01 2.57 5.13
CA MET A 108 -4.94 1.75 5.92
C MET A 108 -6.39 2.24 5.81
N ASN A 109 -6.60 3.55 5.86
CA ASN A 109 -7.92 4.15 5.75
C ASN A 109 -8.50 4.00 4.34
N PHE A 110 -7.69 4.09 3.29
CA PHE A 110 -8.10 3.79 1.93
C PHE A 110 -8.43 2.30 1.74
N GLN A 111 -7.65 1.37 2.31
CA GLN A 111 -7.98 -0.07 2.32
C GLN A 111 -9.33 -0.34 2.98
N LYS A 112 -9.58 0.29 4.14
CA LYS A 112 -10.87 0.18 4.84
C LYS A 112 -12.03 0.73 4.02
N PHE A 113 -11.83 1.85 3.31
CA PHE A 113 -12.81 2.38 2.38
C PHE A 113 -13.08 1.38 1.24
N MET A 114 -12.04 0.83 0.62
CA MET A 114 -12.16 -0.14 -0.46
C MET A 114 -12.95 -1.39 -0.05
N ARG A 115 -12.78 -1.85 1.21
CA ARG A 115 -13.39 -3.10 1.72
C ARG A 115 -14.77 -2.89 2.33
N CYS A 116 -14.94 -1.84 3.12
CA CYS A 116 -16.13 -1.64 3.93
C CYS A 116 -16.97 -0.45 3.49
N GLY A 117 -16.54 0.32 2.48
CA GLY A 117 -17.18 1.57 2.08
C GLY A 117 -17.11 2.66 3.17
N THR A 118 -16.22 2.52 4.15
CA THR A 118 -16.12 3.46 5.28
C THR A 118 -15.42 4.73 4.84
N MET A 119 -16.12 5.86 4.94
CA MET A 119 -15.54 7.19 4.76
C MET A 119 -14.84 7.64 6.04
N CYS A 120 -13.68 8.28 5.88
CA CYS A 120 -12.88 8.87 6.96
C CYS A 120 -12.23 10.17 6.44
N ALA A 121 -11.59 10.93 7.32
CA ALA A 121 -11.07 12.26 6.99
C ALA A 121 -10.09 12.24 5.81
N GLU A 122 -9.23 11.23 5.71
CA GLU A 122 -8.23 11.12 4.66
C GLU A 122 -8.86 10.76 3.30
N VAL A 123 -9.91 9.94 3.31
CA VAL A 123 -10.68 9.61 2.09
C VAL A 123 -11.55 10.80 1.66
N GLU A 124 -12.10 11.56 2.60
CA GLU A 124 -12.78 12.82 2.32
C GLU A 124 -11.81 13.87 1.76
N TRP A 125 -10.58 13.90 2.26
CA TRP A 125 -9.54 14.79 1.76
C TRP A 125 -9.20 14.50 0.29
N LEU A 126 -9.10 13.23 -0.12
CA LEU A 126 -8.94 12.87 -1.55
C LEU A 126 -10.04 13.51 -2.41
N LYS A 127 -11.29 13.40 -1.97
CA LYS A 127 -12.43 14.00 -2.67
C LYS A 127 -12.32 15.52 -2.70
N ALA A 128 -11.90 16.15 -1.61
CA ALA A 128 -11.70 17.59 -1.53
C ALA A 128 -10.57 18.08 -2.45
N CYS A 129 -9.55 17.26 -2.68
CA CYS A 129 -8.49 17.49 -3.66
C CYS A 129 -8.93 17.24 -5.11
N GLY A 130 -10.20 16.93 -5.35
CA GLY A 130 -10.77 16.76 -6.69
C GLY A 130 -10.63 15.35 -7.26
N HIS A 131 -10.22 14.36 -6.45
CA HIS A 131 -10.22 12.98 -6.90
C HIS A 131 -11.64 12.39 -6.94
N ASP A 132 -11.94 11.67 -8.01
CA ASP A 132 -13.12 10.79 -8.07
C ASP A 132 -12.80 9.50 -7.30
N LEU A 133 -13.46 9.32 -6.14
CA LEU A 133 -13.24 8.17 -5.26
C LEU A 133 -13.67 6.84 -5.90
N ASN A 134 -14.71 6.83 -6.74
CA ASN A 134 -15.14 5.61 -7.43
C ASN A 134 -14.11 5.22 -8.49
N TRP A 135 -13.59 6.22 -9.21
CA TRP A 135 -12.52 6.00 -10.16
C TRP A 135 -11.25 5.49 -9.46
N LEU A 136 -10.82 6.12 -8.36
CA LEU A 136 -9.65 5.69 -7.59
C LEU A 136 -9.80 4.26 -7.06
N GLN A 137 -10.95 3.94 -6.46
CA GLN A 137 -11.24 2.59 -5.99
C GLN A 137 -11.18 1.58 -7.14
N HIS A 138 -11.78 1.93 -8.29
CA HIS A 138 -11.76 1.07 -9.46
C HIS A 138 -10.34 0.84 -9.99
N GLN A 139 -9.53 1.89 -10.13
CA GLN A 139 -8.14 1.77 -10.58
C GLN A 139 -7.29 0.93 -9.63
N ALA A 140 -7.41 1.17 -8.33
CA ALA A 140 -6.74 0.35 -7.32
C ALA A 140 -7.11 -1.13 -7.48
N GLN A 141 -8.40 -1.44 -7.62
CA GLN A 141 -8.87 -2.82 -7.83
C GLN A 141 -8.37 -3.45 -9.14
N CYS A 142 -8.23 -2.67 -10.22
CA CYS A 142 -7.67 -3.17 -11.47
C CYS A 142 -6.21 -3.58 -11.29
N ILE A 143 -5.38 -2.68 -10.74
CA ILE A 143 -3.95 -2.94 -10.50
C ILE A 143 -3.78 -4.17 -9.61
N LEU A 144 -4.56 -4.28 -8.53
CA LEU A 144 -4.45 -5.39 -7.58
C LEU A 144 -4.87 -6.74 -8.17
N LYS A 145 -5.72 -6.77 -9.21
CA LYS A 145 -6.22 -8.00 -9.86
C LYS A 145 -5.35 -8.54 -11.00
N ASP A 146 -4.42 -7.74 -11.53
CA ASP A 146 -3.52 -8.13 -12.63
C ASP A 146 -2.52 -9.25 -12.26
#